data_AF-A0AAW1MIB3-F1
#
_entry.id   AF-A0AAW1MIB3-F1
#
_cell.length_a   1.000
_cell.length_b   1.000
_cell.length_c   1.000
_cell.angle_alpha   90.00
_cell.angle_beta   90.00
_cell.angle_gamma   90.00
#
_symmetry.space_group_name_H-M   'P 1'
#
loop_
_entity.id
_entity.type
_entity.pdbx_description
1 polymer ?
#
loop_
_entity_poly.entity_id
_entity_poly.type
_entity_poly.pdbx_seq_one_letter_code
_entity_poly.pdbx_strand_id
1 'polypeptide(L)'
;MMDNYNFKRGERLILELLGSPPDNIIAGEVVDCAEHRIALKNMSTYGRRSSSNVVIHGPYQFYRPEILSIRVFKNEDDDGVVVEESKDKVGMFTKSHKTPQSNAAAGINCKDTILIDKVEYERLKDMSHNYIYISCFDSRYYDAMNYIESCETIGVADITTSYEKFARINLIIISTWDQVYIFDFLVLLSNSTNKFPTELEVILKHKDIKKILHDSRLLTLILSNQYNIHIKNIFDTKVADVAARKKLGEATRNKQTRTLEECLKDYFNFPPILNIQETIKLDRWSKRPLSEKLKFQAAQSAAFLILLKNHLENILLKDFYQCVTDYAYSLQQCSAIDVPKKILNDTVCDILENMKLS
;
A
#
# COMPACT_ATOMS: atom_id res chain seq x y z
N MET A 1 19.65 -5.47 23.89
CA MET A 1 19.83 -4.07 24.30
C MET A 1 19.53 -3.20 23.08
N MET A 2 18.96 -2.02 23.28
CA MET A 2 18.73 -1.04 22.20
C MET A 2 19.64 0.14 22.47
N ASP A 3 20.58 0.40 21.56
CA ASP A 3 21.52 1.50 21.72
C ASP A 3 20.88 2.82 21.29
N ASN A 4 21.00 3.85 22.13
CA ASN A 4 20.39 5.16 21.87
C ASN A 4 21.20 5.94 20.83
N TYR A 5 20.90 5.70 19.55
CA TYR A 5 21.46 6.41 18.40
C TYR A 5 20.99 7.88 18.30
N ASN A 6 21.51 8.71 19.20
CA ASN A 6 21.28 10.15 19.30
C ASN A 6 22.21 10.93 18.34
N PHE A 7 21.88 10.95 17.04
CA PHE A 7 22.56 11.83 16.08
C PHE A 7 22.15 13.29 16.27
N LYS A 8 23.10 14.22 16.20
CA LYS A 8 22.86 15.66 16.36
C LYS A 8 22.40 16.29 15.05
N ARG A 9 21.49 17.27 15.16
CA ARG A 9 21.08 18.10 14.02
C ARG A 9 22.30 18.81 13.41
N GLY A 10 22.50 18.63 12.10
CA GLY A 10 23.67 19.11 11.35
C GLY A 10 24.77 18.07 11.14
N GLU A 11 24.77 16.91 11.84
CA GLU A 11 25.68 15.82 11.51
C GLU A 11 25.38 15.28 10.11
N ARG A 12 26.42 14.99 9.32
CA ARG A 12 26.26 14.36 8.01
C ARG A 12 26.27 12.84 8.17
N LEU A 13 25.16 12.20 7.82
CA LEU A 13 25.05 10.73 7.82
C LEU A 13 25.16 10.20 6.39
N ILE A 14 25.70 9.00 6.27
CA ILE A 14 25.55 8.12 5.11
C ILE A 14 24.62 6.99 5.55
N LEU A 15 23.52 6.82 4.82
CA LEU A 15 22.56 5.74 4.97
C LEU A 15 22.75 4.76 3.80
N GLU A 16 22.86 3.49 4.12
CA GLU A 16 22.76 2.38 3.18
C GLU A 16 21.34 1.80 3.33
N LEU A 17 20.56 1.78 2.25
CA LEU A 17 19.13 1.42 2.28
C LEU A 17 18.86 -0.03 1.84
N LEU A 18 17.78 -0.60 2.36
CA LEU A 18 17.39 -1.99 2.14
C LEU A 18 16.87 -2.22 0.71
N GLY A 19 17.65 -2.90 -0.11
CA GLY A 19 17.29 -3.22 -1.50
C GLY A 19 18.45 -3.81 -2.31
N SER A 20 18.19 -4.16 -3.58
CA SER A 20 19.23 -4.62 -4.51
C SER A 20 20.18 -3.47 -4.90
N PRO A 21 21.51 -3.65 -4.92
CA PRO A 21 22.47 -2.67 -5.43
C PRO A 21 22.20 -2.28 -6.89
N PRO A 22 22.57 -1.05 -7.35
CA PRO A 22 23.65 -0.23 -6.78
C PRO A 22 23.25 1.14 -6.21
N ASP A 23 21.97 1.52 -6.19
CA ASP A 23 21.55 2.93 -6.01
C ASP A 23 21.07 3.27 -4.59
N ASN A 24 21.45 2.47 -3.59
CA ASN A 24 20.88 2.51 -2.22
C ASN A 24 21.72 3.31 -1.20
N ILE A 25 22.74 4.05 -1.62
CA ILE A 25 23.57 4.86 -0.71
C ILE A 25 23.19 6.34 -0.81
N ILE A 26 22.74 6.92 0.30
CA ILE A 26 22.33 8.33 0.39
C ILE A 26 23.12 8.99 1.52
N ALA A 27 23.78 10.12 1.24
CA ALA A 27 24.40 10.95 2.28
C ALA A 27 23.68 12.29 2.43
N GLY A 28 23.46 12.79 3.65
CA GLY A 28 22.77 14.05 3.91
C GLY A 28 22.92 14.54 5.36
N GLU A 29 22.50 15.77 5.63
CA GLU A 29 22.58 16.42 6.95
C GLU A 29 21.34 16.14 7.81
N VAL A 30 21.51 15.75 9.06
CA VAL A 30 20.42 15.50 10.02
C VAL A 30 19.62 16.77 10.28
N VAL A 31 18.30 16.66 10.13
CA VAL A 31 17.30 17.68 10.46
C VAL A 31 16.61 17.35 11.79
N ASP A 32 16.22 16.10 11.95
CA ASP A 32 15.50 15.53 13.09
C ASP A 32 15.83 14.02 13.20
N CYS A 33 15.89 13.50 14.41
CA CYS A 33 16.13 12.08 14.69
C CYS A 33 15.21 11.63 15.83
N ALA A 34 14.47 10.55 15.59
CA ALA A 34 13.60 9.93 16.57
C ALA A 34 13.88 8.42 16.68
N GLU A 35 13.17 7.75 17.58
CA GLU A 35 13.34 6.33 17.87
C GLU A 35 13.27 5.45 16.61
N HIS A 36 12.34 5.75 15.69
CA HIS A 36 12.09 4.93 14.49
C HIS A 36 12.40 5.63 13.15
N ARG A 37 12.84 6.90 13.15
CA ARG A 37 13.11 7.67 11.91
C ARG A 37 14.33 8.58 11.99
N ILE A 38 14.90 8.87 10.83
CA ILE A 38 15.97 9.85 10.60
C ILE A 38 15.52 10.77 9.47
N ALA A 39 15.52 12.08 9.71
CA ALA A 39 15.21 13.08 8.69
C ALA A 39 16.51 13.74 8.19
N LEU A 40 16.78 13.68 6.89
CA LEU A 40 17.95 14.28 6.25
C LEU A 40 17.56 15.40 5.28
N LYS A 41 18.43 16.39 5.10
CA LYS A 41 18.38 17.39 4.02
C LYS A 41 19.68 17.41 3.22
N ASN A 42 19.69 18.16 2.12
CA ASN A 42 20.87 18.40 1.27
C ASN A 42 21.50 17.07 0.81
N MET A 43 20.65 16.14 0.35
CA MET A 43 21.04 14.75 0.18
C MET A 43 21.70 14.52 -1.18
N SER A 44 22.72 13.67 -1.21
CA SER A 44 23.40 13.19 -2.41
C SER A 44 23.26 11.68 -2.53
N THR A 45 22.68 11.19 -3.64
CA THR A 45 22.58 9.76 -3.95
C THR A 45 23.81 9.27 -4.70
N TYR A 46 24.33 8.09 -4.33
CA TYR A 46 25.50 7.46 -4.95
C TYR A 46 25.08 6.17 -5.67
N GLY A 47 24.84 6.27 -6.98
CA GLY A 47 24.44 5.16 -7.84
C GLY A 47 25.48 4.88 -8.91
N ARG A 48 25.91 3.61 -9.04
CA ARG A 48 27.08 3.22 -9.89
C ARG A 48 26.84 3.32 -11.42
N ARG A 49 25.71 3.89 -11.84
CA ARG A 49 25.31 4.09 -13.26
C ARG A 49 24.94 5.52 -13.63
N SER A 50 24.94 6.47 -12.69
CA SER A 50 24.71 7.89 -12.98
C SER A 50 26.03 8.66 -12.89
N SER A 51 26.38 9.41 -13.93
CA SER A 51 27.52 10.35 -13.93
C SER A 51 27.27 11.62 -13.12
N SER A 52 26.08 11.77 -12.53
CA SER A 52 25.67 12.92 -11.74
C SER A 52 25.12 12.48 -10.38
N ASN A 53 25.70 13.00 -9.30
CA ASN A 53 25.13 12.94 -7.96
C ASN A 53 23.82 13.74 -7.97
N VAL A 54 22.67 13.07 -7.82
CA VAL A 54 21.39 13.79 -7.72
C VAL A 54 21.32 14.45 -6.35
N VAL A 55 21.24 15.78 -6.34
CA VAL A 55 21.09 16.58 -5.12
C VAL A 55 19.60 16.76 -4.84
N ILE A 56 19.11 16.15 -3.77
CA ILE A 56 17.72 16.26 -3.33
C ILE A 56 17.66 17.36 -2.26
N HIS A 57 16.94 18.43 -2.60
CA HIS A 57 16.71 19.58 -1.71
C HIS A 57 15.46 19.36 -0.84
N GLY A 58 15.48 19.92 0.38
CA GLY A 58 14.42 19.77 1.37
C GLY A 58 14.63 18.60 2.34
N PRO A 59 13.81 18.50 3.41
CA PRO A 59 13.89 17.43 4.40
C PRO A 59 13.11 16.18 3.96
N TYR A 60 13.77 15.04 3.89
CA TYR A 60 13.18 13.72 3.61
C TYR A 60 13.35 12.79 4.82
N GLN A 61 12.43 11.86 5.04
CA GLN A 61 12.42 10.96 6.19
C GLN A 61 12.66 9.51 5.78
N PHE A 62 13.60 8.86 6.47
CA PHE A 62 13.90 7.43 6.36
C PHE A 62 13.52 6.75 7.66
N TYR A 63 12.83 5.62 7.58
CA TYR A 63 12.47 4.80 8.74
C TYR A 63 13.59 3.78 9.01
N ARG A 64 13.91 3.51 10.28
CA ARG A 64 15.04 2.61 10.62
C ARG A 64 14.96 1.21 9.99
N PRO A 65 13.80 0.57 9.78
CA PRO A 65 13.71 -0.70 9.03
C PRO A 65 14.13 -0.62 7.55
N GLU A 66 14.15 0.57 6.96
CA GLU A 66 14.59 0.81 5.58
C GLU A 66 16.13 0.93 5.46
N ILE A 67 16.87 0.92 6.58
CA ILE A 67 18.29 1.27 6.64
C ILE A 67 19.13 0.04 7.06
N LEU A 68 19.97 -0.44 6.15
CA LEU A 68 20.96 -1.51 6.39
C LEU A 68 22.13 -1.05 7.27
N SER A 69 22.67 0.15 7.02
CA SER A 69 23.75 0.71 7.83
C SER A 69 23.68 2.24 7.90
N ILE A 70 24.15 2.80 9.02
CA ILE A 70 24.29 4.24 9.26
C ILE A 70 25.76 4.51 9.56
N ARG A 71 26.36 5.48 8.88
CA ARG A 71 27.73 5.94 9.15
C ARG A 71 27.73 7.45 9.34
N VAL A 72 28.42 7.95 10.37
CA VAL A 72 28.65 9.39 10.54
C VAL A 72 29.84 9.78 9.66
N PHE A 73 29.63 10.76 8.78
CA PHE A 73 30.71 11.34 7.99
C PHE A 73 31.41 12.42 8.82
N LYS A 74 32.51 12.05 9.47
CA LYS A 74 33.48 13.00 10.02
C LYS A 74 34.35 13.55 8.89
N ASN A 75 34.60 14.85 8.87
CA ASN A 75 35.76 15.40 8.17
C ASN A 75 37.02 15.04 8.98
N GLU A 76 38.19 14.95 8.33
CA GLU A 76 39.46 14.59 8.97
C GLU A 76 40.12 15.76 9.76
N ASP A 77 39.29 16.63 10.33
CA ASP A 77 39.66 17.83 11.11
C ASP A 77 39.08 17.79 12.55
N ASP A 78 38.96 16.62 13.16
CA ASP A 78 38.83 16.50 14.63
C ASP A 78 39.35 15.15 15.14
N ASP A 79 40.10 15.19 16.24
CA ASP A 79 41.03 14.12 16.62
C ASP A 79 40.37 12.93 17.35
N GLY A 80 41.03 11.76 17.26
CA GLY A 80 40.97 10.69 18.26
C GLY A 80 39.60 10.18 18.77
N VAL A 81 39.04 9.18 18.08
CA VAL A 81 38.72 7.85 18.65
C VAL A 81 38.17 6.97 17.53
N VAL A 82 38.81 5.81 17.32
CA VAL A 82 38.37 4.77 16.40
C VAL A 82 37.58 3.73 17.18
N VAL A 83 36.35 3.43 16.74
CA VAL A 83 35.58 2.26 17.16
C VAL A 83 35.22 1.47 15.91
N GLU A 84 36.11 0.57 15.52
CA GLU A 84 35.80 -0.50 14.58
C GLU A 84 35.35 -1.74 15.37
N GLU A 85 34.19 -2.29 15.04
CA GLU A 85 33.88 -3.69 15.36
C GLU A 85 33.57 -4.46 14.07
N SER A 86 34.60 -5.16 13.59
CA SER A 86 34.44 -6.29 12.67
C SER A 86 34.25 -7.57 13.48
N LYS A 87 33.41 -8.50 13.01
CA LYS A 87 33.24 -9.80 13.70
C LYS A 87 34.35 -10.79 13.30
N ASP A 88 34.76 -11.58 14.31
CA ASP A 88 35.58 -12.81 14.26
C ASP A 88 37.09 -12.66 13.98
N LYS A 89 38.04 -13.37 14.63
CA LYS A 89 38.02 -14.41 15.71
C LYS A 89 39.29 -14.20 16.61
N VAL A 90 40.13 -15.10 17.18
CA VAL A 90 40.41 -16.56 17.13
C VAL A 90 41.17 -16.99 18.43
N GLY A 91 40.90 -18.18 18.99
CA GLY A 91 41.88 -18.96 19.80
C GLY A 91 41.39 -19.53 21.14
N MET A 92 41.82 -20.72 21.60
CA MET A 92 42.54 -21.83 20.94
C MET A 92 42.39 -23.17 21.71
N PHE A 93 42.64 -24.32 21.03
CA PHE A 93 42.58 -25.72 21.51
C PHE A 93 41.16 -26.29 21.80
N THR A 94 40.87 -27.60 21.65
CA THR A 94 41.72 -28.82 21.55
C THR A 94 41.48 -29.66 20.27
N LYS A 95 42.10 -30.85 20.15
CA LYS A 95 42.14 -31.71 18.93
C LYS A 95 41.13 -32.87 18.94
N SER A 96 40.54 -33.22 17.78
CA SER A 96 40.34 -34.61 17.30
C SER A 96 39.87 -34.62 15.82
N HIS A 97 39.77 -35.81 15.18
CA HIS A 97 39.59 -35.97 13.72
C HIS A 97 38.19 -36.42 13.29
N LYS A 98 37.66 -35.94 12.14
CA LYS A 98 37.50 -36.70 10.86
C LYS A 98 36.53 -36.05 9.84
N THR A 99 37.00 -35.97 8.59
CA THR A 99 36.27 -35.93 7.28
C THR A 99 35.18 -34.86 6.99
N PRO A 100 35.06 -34.38 5.72
CA PRO A 100 34.13 -33.31 5.34
C PRO A 100 32.86 -33.80 4.60
N GLN A 101 31.76 -33.03 4.65
CA GLN A 101 30.69 -33.11 3.65
C GLN A 101 29.86 -31.82 3.52
N SER A 102 29.66 -31.40 2.26
CA SER A 102 28.60 -30.51 1.69
C SER A 102 28.18 -29.21 2.39
N ASN A 103 28.23 -28.11 1.63
CA ASN A 103 27.72 -26.80 2.01
C ASN A 103 26.18 -26.76 2.10
N ALA A 104 25.65 -25.92 2.99
CA ALA A 104 24.31 -25.34 2.90
C ALA A 104 24.44 -23.81 2.86
N ALA A 105 23.78 -23.15 1.89
CA ALA A 105 23.80 -21.70 1.80
C ALA A 105 22.90 -21.08 2.88
N ALA A 106 23.41 -20.09 3.62
CA ALA A 106 22.62 -19.37 4.62
C ALA A 106 21.59 -18.48 3.92
N GLY A 107 20.30 -18.82 4.08
CA GLY A 107 19.20 -18.11 3.44
C GLY A 107 18.94 -16.72 4.04
N ILE A 108 18.54 -15.77 3.19
CA ILE A 108 17.98 -14.49 3.61
C ILE A 108 16.64 -14.77 4.32
N ASN A 109 16.38 -14.11 5.45
CA ASN A 109 15.13 -14.25 6.20
C ASN A 109 14.01 -13.46 5.52
N CYS A 110 13.27 -14.09 4.60
CA CYS A 110 12.23 -13.47 3.76
C CYS A 110 10.94 -13.04 4.51
N LYS A 111 11.04 -12.50 5.72
CA LYS A 111 9.89 -12.10 6.56
C LYS A 111 9.61 -10.61 6.59
N ASP A 112 10.56 -9.77 6.17
CA ASP A 112 10.49 -8.31 6.33
C ASP A 112 10.40 -7.55 4.99
N THR A 113 10.29 -8.27 3.87
CA THR A 113 10.15 -7.71 2.52
C THR A 113 8.67 -7.55 2.12
N ILE A 114 8.32 -6.36 1.60
CA ILE A 114 7.01 -6.08 0.98
C ILE A 114 6.80 -6.98 -0.26
N LEU A 115 5.58 -7.46 -0.45
CA LEU A 115 5.20 -8.49 -1.44
C LEU A 115 4.45 -7.92 -2.66
N ILE A 116 4.78 -6.69 -3.07
CA ILE A 116 4.38 -6.09 -4.34
C ILE A 116 5.60 -5.49 -5.03
N ASP A 117 5.48 -5.15 -6.32
CA ASP A 117 6.56 -4.45 -7.03
C ASP A 117 6.88 -3.07 -6.42
N LYS A 118 8.14 -2.66 -6.50
CA LYS A 118 8.60 -1.39 -5.93
C LYS A 118 7.98 -0.18 -6.63
N VAL A 119 7.77 -0.22 -7.95
CA VAL A 119 7.16 0.91 -8.67
C VAL A 119 5.71 1.09 -8.22
N GLU A 120 4.97 -0.01 -8.05
CA GLU A 120 3.60 0.01 -7.53
C GLU A 120 3.55 0.52 -6.07
N TYR A 121 4.49 0.10 -5.22
CA TYR A 121 4.55 0.59 -3.82
C TYR A 121 4.85 2.10 -3.73
N GLU A 122 5.88 2.58 -4.41
CA GLU A 122 6.24 4.00 -4.39
C GLU A 122 5.11 4.85 -5.02
N ARG A 123 4.46 4.38 -6.09
CA ARG A 123 3.29 5.04 -6.71
C ARG A 123 2.13 5.21 -5.73
N LEU A 124 1.78 4.18 -4.96
CA LEU A 124 0.70 4.22 -3.96
C LEU A 124 1.08 5.09 -2.73
N LYS A 125 2.37 5.13 -2.38
CA LYS A 125 2.94 6.00 -1.34
C LYS A 125 2.94 7.47 -1.79
N ASP A 126 3.29 7.77 -3.04
CA ASP A 126 3.26 9.12 -3.61
C ASP A 126 1.83 9.64 -3.72
N MET A 127 0.88 8.80 -4.18
CA MET A 127 -0.56 9.11 -4.13
C MET A 127 -1.06 9.46 -2.72
N SER A 128 -0.51 8.80 -1.69
CA SER A 128 -0.88 9.05 -0.30
C SER A 128 -0.34 10.39 0.22
N HIS A 129 0.77 10.90 -0.33
CA HIS A 129 1.35 12.21 0.01
C HIS A 129 0.77 13.34 -0.84
N ASN A 130 0.62 13.12 -2.15
CA ASN A 130 0.21 14.10 -3.17
C ASN A 130 -1.32 14.10 -3.37
N TYR A 131 -2.08 13.95 -2.29
CA TYR A 131 -3.54 13.95 -2.34
C TYR A 131 -4.11 15.35 -2.69
N ILE A 132 -5.27 15.41 -3.34
CA ILE A 132 -5.98 16.66 -3.63
C ILE A 132 -7.07 16.85 -2.56
N TYR A 133 -6.90 17.85 -1.69
CA TYR A 133 -7.87 18.18 -0.63
C TYR A 133 -8.84 19.27 -1.09
N ILE A 134 -10.14 18.94 -1.02
CA ILE A 134 -11.23 19.73 -1.60
C ILE A 134 -12.21 20.10 -0.49
N SER A 135 -12.26 21.39 -0.15
CA SER A 135 -13.09 21.97 0.92
C SER A 135 -14.09 23.03 0.43
N CYS A 136 -14.16 23.26 -0.88
CA CYS A 136 -15.06 24.20 -1.54
C CYS A 136 -15.39 23.73 -2.96
N PHE A 137 -16.49 24.25 -3.53
CA PHE A 137 -16.92 23.98 -4.90
C PHE A 137 -16.22 24.94 -5.87
N ASP A 138 -14.90 24.80 -6.00
CA ASP A 138 -14.07 25.55 -6.96
C ASP A 138 -13.75 24.68 -8.20
N SER A 139 -12.91 25.17 -9.12
CA SER A 139 -12.55 24.39 -10.32
C SER A 139 -11.98 23.01 -9.97
N ARG A 140 -11.16 22.90 -8.91
CA ARG A 140 -10.55 21.64 -8.49
C ARG A 140 -11.59 20.61 -8.03
N TYR A 141 -12.73 21.05 -7.51
CA TYR A 141 -13.87 20.17 -7.28
C TYR A 141 -14.44 19.62 -8.59
N TYR A 142 -14.74 20.48 -9.55
CA TYR A 142 -15.35 20.08 -10.82
C TYR A 142 -14.39 19.25 -11.70
N ASP A 143 -13.12 19.63 -11.78
CA ASP A 143 -12.04 18.89 -12.44
C ASP A 143 -11.92 17.47 -11.85
N ALA A 144 -11.97 17.35 -10.51
CA ALA A 144 -11.96 16.05 -9.83
C ALA A 144 -13.22 15.23 -10.12
N MET A 145 -14.42 15.82 -10.13
CA MET A 145 -15.66 15.10 -10.46
C MET A 145 -15.63 14.57 -11.90
N ASN A 146 -15.23 15.39 -12.86
CA ASN A 146 -15.10 14.99 -14.27
C ASN A 146 -14.12 13.82 -14.43
N TYR A 147 -12.98 13.84 -13.74
CA TYR A 147 -12.00 12.74 -13.80
C TYR A 147 -12.51 11.46 -13.12
N ILE A 148 -13.08 11.58 -11.91
CA ILE A 148 -13.61 10.43 -11.15
C ILE A 148 -14.79 9.77 -11.88
N GLU A 149 -15.65 10.54 -12.57
CA GLU A 149 -16.75 9.99 -13.37
C GLU A 149 -16.25 9.23 -14.61
N SER A 150 -15.10 9.60 -15.17
CA SER A 150 -14.48 8.89 -16.30
C SER A 150 -13.81 7.56 -15.92
N CYS A 151 -13.62 7.28 -14.62
CA CYS A 151 -12.89 6.12 -14.14
C CYS A 151 -13.78 4.86 -14.03
N GLU A 152 -13.40 3.75 -14.67
CA GLU A 152 -14.13 2.46 -14.56
C GLU A 152 -14.16 1.88 -13.13
N THR A 153 -13.14 2.17 -12.33
CA THR A 153 -12.99 1.66 -10.95
C THR A 153 -12.38 2.73 -10.06
N ILE A 154 -12.99 2.95 -8.90
CA ILE A 154 -12.53 3.91 -7.88
C ILE A 154 -12.57 3.26 -6.49
N GLY A 155 -11.59 3.52 -5.64
CA GLY A 155 -11.67 3.21 -4.22
C GLY A 155 -12.44 4.31 -3.47
N VAL A 156 -13.24 3.93 -2.48
CA VAL A 156 -14.02 4.85 -1.65
C VAL A 156 -13.87 4.46 -0.18
N ALA A 157 -13.51 5.45 0.65
CA ALA A 157 -13.47 5.34 2.10
C ALA A 157 -14.15 6.56 2.74
N ASP A 158 -14.75 6.38 3.90
CA ASP A 158 -15.37 7.45 4.69
C ASP A 158 -14.70 7.61 6.06
N ILE A 159 -14.83 8.81 6.62
CA ILE A 159 -14.50 9.07 8.02
C ILE A 159 -15.69 9.78 8.65
N THR A 160 -16.22 9.19 9.72
CA THR A 160 -17.37 9.67 10.52
C THR A 160 -16.96 9.85 11.98
N THR A 161 -17.81 10.46 12.79
CA THR A 161 -17.62 10.56 14.25
C THR A 161 -18.72 9.89 15.08
N SER A 162 -19.52 9.02 14.45
CA SER A 162 -20.44 8.10 15.14
C SER A 162 -20.76 6.90 14.23
N TYR A 163 -21.24 5.81 14.83
CA TYR A 163 -21.75 4.62 14.15
C TYR A 163 -23.27 4.66 13.92
N GLU A 164 -23.93 5.78 14.24
CA GLU A 164 -25.35 5.99 14.02
C GLU A 164 -25.71 6.06 12.52
N LYS A 165 -26.93 5.62 12.18
CA LYS A 165 -27.48 5.70 10.82
C LYS A 165 -27.68 7.12 10.28
N PHE A 166 -27.58 8.14 11.13
CA PHE A 166 -27.61 9.56 10.77
C PHE A 166 -26.29 10.28 11.16
N ALA A 167 -25.21 9.52 11.39
CA ALA A 167 -23.91 10.09 11.72
C ALA A 167 -23.40 10.96 10.57
N ARG A 168 -22.97 12.18 10.88
CA ARG A 168 -22.40 13.07 9.88
C ARG A 168 -21.12 12.46 9.32
N ILE A 169 -21.02 12.45 8.00
CA ILE A 169 -19.78 12.15 7.27
C ILE A 169 -18.87 13.38 7.41
N ASN A 170 -17.66 13.18 7.92
CA ASN A 170 -16.68 14.25 8.10
C ASN A 170 -15.82 14.41 6.84
N LEU A 171 -15.38 13.29 6.26
CA LEU A 171 -14.64 13.21 4.99
C LEU A 171 -15.20 12.07 4.14
N ILE A 172 -15.22 12.26 2.82
CA ILE A 172 -15.21 11.15 1.85
C ILE A 172 -13.86 11.21 1.15
N ILE A 173 -13.20 10.06 1.02
CA ILE A 173 -11.93 9.91 0.30
C ILE A 173 -12.17 9.00 -0.90
N ILE A 174 -11.74 9.44 -2.08
CA ILE A 174 -11.80 8.66 -3.31
C ILE A 174 -10.40 8.48 -3.87
N SER A 175 -10.04 7.25 -4.19
CA SER A 175 -8.86 6.92 -4.99
C SER A 175 -9.29 6.54 -6.41
N THR A 176 -8.60 7.10 -7.39
CA THR A 176 -8.58 6.60 -8.77
C THR A 176 -7.39 5.63 -8.91
N TRP A 177 -7.01 5.25 -10.13
CA TRP A 177 -5.76 4.49 -10.29
C TRP A 177 -4.55 5.29 -9.79
N ASP A 178 -4.46 6.58 -10.09
CA ASP A 178 -3.25 7.40 -10.00
C ASP A 178 -3.34 8.64 -9.08
N GLN A 179 -4.54 9.04 -8.66
CA GLN A 179 -4.76 10.20 -7.78
C GLN A 179 -5.74 9.91 -6.63
N VAL A 180 -5.45 10.46 -5.44
CA VAL A 180 -6.35 10.44 -4.28
C VAL A 180 -6.97 11.82 -4.03
N TYR A 181 -8.25 11.85 -3.72
CA TYR A 181 -9.06 13.05 -3.48
C TYR A 181 -9.70 12.97 -2.09
N ILE A 182 -9.60 14.03 -1.29
CA ILE A 182 -10.19 14.13 0.05
C ILE A 182 -11.24 15.25 0.03
N PHE A 183 -12.52 14.87 0.07
CA PHE A 183 -13.65 15.80 0.11
C PHE A 183 -14.02 16.10 1.56
N ASP A 184 -13.92 17.36 1.97
CA ASP A 184 -14.19 17.78 3.35
C ASP A 184 -15.68 18.07 3.58
N PHE A 185 -16.44 17.02 3.88
CA PHE A 185 -17.90 17.09 4.08
C PHE A 185 -18.33 17.91 5.30
N LEU A 186 -17.43 18.27 6.23
CA LEU A 186 -17.75 19.27 7.24
C LEU A 186 -17.83 20.68 6.62
N VAL A 187 -16.86 21.04 5.79
CA VAL A 187 -16.75 22.39 5.19
C VAL A 187 -17.62 22.55 3.94
N LEU A 188 -17.67 21.54 3.07
CA LEU A 188 -18.49 21.55 1.85
C LEU A 188 -19.98 21.70 2.20
N LEU A 189 -20.47 20.99 3.23
CA LEU A 189 -21.88 21.08 3.63
C LEU A 189 -22.19 22.34 4.45
N SER A 190 -21.26 22.86 5.28
CA SER A 190 -21.50 24.10 6.03
C SER A 190 -21.61 25.33 5.13
N ASN A 191 -20.96 25.29 3.97
CA ASN A 191 -20.89 26.40 3.02
C ASN A 191 -21.91 26.25 1.88
N SER A 192 -22.89 25.34 2.02
CA SER A 192 -23.86 24.96 0.99
C SER A 192 -25.24 24.69 1.61
N THR A 193 -26.21 24.23 0.82
CA THR A 193 -27.60 24.01 1.24
C THR A 193 -27.80 22.79 2.15
N ASN A 194 -26.76 22.31 2.85
CA ASN A 194 -26.70 21.02 3.57
C ASN A 194 -27.12 19.78 2.74
N LYS A 195 -27.13 19.88 1.40
CA LYS A 195 -27.43 18.76 0.48
C LYS A 195 -26.15 18.02 0.11
N PHE A 196 -26.27 16.73 -0.16
CA PHE A 196 -25.17 15.94 -0.73
C PHE A 196 -24.78 16.50 -2.12
N PRO A 197 -23.48 16.56 -2.49
CA PRO A 197 -23.05 17.02 -3.81
C PRO A 197 -23.61 16.13 -4.93
N THR A 198 -24.27 16.74 -5.93
CA THR A 198 -25.05 16.01 -6.94
C THR A 198 -24.16 15.19 -7.88
N GLU A 199 -23.00 15.72 -8.23
CA GLU A 199 -21.96 15.10 -9.04
C GLU A 199 -21.45 13.82 -8.35
N LEU A 200 -21.21 13.90 -7.04
CA LEU A 200 -20.77 12.75 -6.25
C LEU A 200 -21.91 11.72 -6.04
N GLU A 201 -23.16 12.18 -5.92
CA GLU A 201 -24.33 11.31 -5.91
C GLU A 201 -24.43 10.50 -7.23
N VAL A 202 -24.20 11.14 -8.38
CA VAL A 202 -24.19 10.47 -9.70
C VAL A 202 -23.11 9.38 -9.75
N ILE A 203 -21.86 9.71 -9.40
CA ILE A 203 -20.73 8.75 -9.36
C ILE A 203 -21.03 7.54 -8.47
N LEU A 204 -21.56 7.77 -7.26
CA LEU A 204 -21.90 6.70 -6.31
C LEU A 204 -23.05 5.81 -6.81
N LYS A 205 -24.07 6.41 -7.47
CA LYS A 205 -25.22 5.69 -8.05
C LYS A 205 -24.95 5.13 -9.45
N HIS A 206 -23.82 5.47 -10.09
CA HIS A 206 -23.47 4.98 -11.42
C HIS A 206 -23.33 3.45 -11.40
N LYS A 207 -23.90 2.78 -12.40
CA LYS A 207 -23.91 1.31 -12.47
C LYS A 207 -22.58 0.73 -12.98
N ASP A 208 -21.91 1.43 -13.88
CA ASP A 208 -20.74 0.88 -14.58
C ASP A 208 -19.41 1.20 -13.87
N ILE A 209 -19.35 2.30 -13.09
CA ILE A 209 -18.21 2.62 -12.23
C ILE A 209 -18.22 1.66 -11.04
N LYS A 210 -17.20 0.80 -10.89
CA LYS A 210 -17.04 -0.10 -9.76
C LYS A 210 -16.46 0.66 -8.55
N LYS A 211 -17.21 0.73 -7.45
CA LYS A 211 -16.74 1.31 -6.18
C LYS A 211 -16.08 0.22 -5.33
N ILE A 212 -14.80 0.36 -5.04
CA ILE A 212 -14.07 -0.52 -4.14
C ILE A 212 -14.18 0.04 -2.72
N LEU A 213 -14.66 -0.75 -1.77
CA LEU A 213 -14.73 -0.37 -0.35
C LEU A 213 -14.09 -1.43 0.52
N HIS A 214 -13.91 -1.10 1.80
CA HIS A 214 -13.62 -2.06 2.86
C HIS A 214 -14.63 -1.88 3.99
N ASP A 215 -15.53 -2.85 4.17
CA ASP A 215 -16.66 -2.76 5.11
C ASP A 215 -17.69 -1.67 4.73
N SER A 216 -18.31 -1.78 3.55
CA SER A 216 -19.21 -0.76 2.99
C SER A 216 -20.49 -0.49 3.80
N ARG A 217 -20.71 -1.21 4.89
CA ARG A 217 -21.97 -1.23 5.66
C ARG A 217 -22.30 0.12 6.29
N LEU A 218 -21.34 0.80 6.93
CA LEU A 218 -21.60 2.06 7.63
C LEU A 218 -21.93 3.19 6.64
N LEU A 219 -21.09 3.38 5.62
CA LEU A 219 -21.31 4.38 4.58
C LEU A 219 -22.63 4.15 3.84
N THR A 220 -22.96 2.91 3.49
CA THR A 220 -24.24 2.58 2.83
C THR A 220 -25.44 2.87 3.74
N LEU A 221 -25.33 2.60 5.05
CA LEU A 221 -26.36 2.90 6.03
C LEU A 221 -26.62 4.41 6.14
N ILE A 222 -25.55 5.21 6.26
CA ILE A 222 -25.63 6.68 6.37
C ILE A 222 -26.17 7.29 5.06
N LEU A 223 -25.62 6.90 3.91
CA LEU A 223 -26.05 7.43 2.61
C LEU A 223 -27.53 7.18 2.33
N SER A 224 -28.03 5.97 2.64
CA SER A 224 -29.44 5.63 2.45
C SER A 224 -30.36 6.34 3.45
N ASN A 225 -29.99 6.45 4.73
CA ASN A 225 -30.86 7.03 5.76
C ASN A 225 -30.83 8.57 5.78
N GLN A 226 -29.67 9.19 5.57
CA GLN A 226 -29.50 10.66 5.66
C GLN A 226 -29.69 11.37 4.32
N TYR A 227 -29.35 10.73 3.19
CA TYR A 227 -29.32 11.37 1.88
C TYR A 227 -30.17 10.66 0.80
N ASN A 228 -30.82 9.52 1.11
CA ASN A 228 -31.55 8.69 0.15
C ASN A 228 -30.68 8.18 -1.03
N ILE A 229 -29.37 8.00 -0.79
CA ILE A 229 -28.39 7.55 -1.77
C ILE A 229 -28.12 6.06 -1.59
N HIS A 230 -28.27 5.29 -2.67
CA HIS A 230 -27.93 3.88 -2.73
C HIS A 230 -26.74 3.69 -3.69
N ILE A 231 -25.56 3.40 -3.13
CA ILE A 231 -24.35 3.08 -3.92
C ILE A 231 -24.64 1.83 -4.77
N LYS A 232 -24.23 1.83 -6.04
CA LYS A 232 -24.29 0.66 -6.94
C LYS A 232 -22.91 0.14 -7.29
N ASN A 233 -22.83 -1.13 -7.73
CA ASN A 233 -21.59 -1.78 -8.18
C ASN A 233 -20.46 -1.66 -7.15
N ILE A 234 -20.71 -2.20 -5.95
CA ILE A 234 -19.73 -2.30 -4.86
C ILE A 234 -18.91 -3.59 -5.02
N PHE A 235 -17.59 -3.47 -4.90
CA PHE A 235 -16.72 -4.57 -4.51
C PHE A 235 -16.24 -4.32 -3.07
N ASP A 236 -16.69 -5.12 -2.11
CA ASP A 236 -16.23 -5.01 -0.72
C ASP A 236 -15.05 -5.95 -0.48
N THR A 237 -13.86 -5.36 -0.28
CA THR A 237 -12.62 -6.09 -0.01
C THR A 237 -12.67 -6.92 1.27
N LYS A 238 -13.55 -6.60 2.23
CA LYS A 238 -13.74 -7.38 3.47
C LYS A 238 -14.60 -8.62 3.25
N VAL A 239 -15.54 -8.56 2.31
CA VAL A 239 -16.29 -9.75 1.87
C VAL A 239 -15.39 -10.64 1.01
N ALA A 240 -14.60 -10.03 0.11
CA ALA A 240 -13.65 -10.73 -0.73
C ALA A 240 -12.50 -11.38 0.08
N ASP A 241 -12.00 -10.74 1.15
CA ASP A 241 -11.07 -11.34 2.14
C ASP A 241 -11.62 -12.65 2.73
N VAL A 242 -12.85 -12.62 3.24
CA VAL A 242 -13.49 -13.80 3.85
C VAL A 242 -13.70 -14.93 2.84
N ALA A 243 -13.96 -14.60 1.57
CA ALA A 243 -14.08 -15.59 0.49
C ALA A 243 -12.71 -16.14 0.04
N ALA A 244 -11.72 -15.27 -0.13
CA ALA A 244 -10.36 -15.63 -0.54
C ALA A 244 -9.70 -16.57 0.48
N ARG A 245 -9.78 -16.26 1.78
CA ARG A 245 -9.26 -17.12 2.85
C ARG A 245 -9.88 -18.51 2.86
N LYS A 246 -11.21 -18.61 2.66
CA LYS A 246 -11.90 -19.92 2.52
C LYS A 246 -11.38 -20.71 1.32
N LYS A 247 -11.19 -20.06 0.17
CA LYS A 247 -10.67 -20.68 -1.06
C LYS A 247 -9.21 -21.15 -0.91
N LEU A 248 -8.41 -20.45 -0.11
CA LEU A 248 -7.05 -20.86 0.29
C LEU A 248 -7.02 -21.98 1.36
N GLY A 249 -8.18 -22.49 1.78
CA GLY A 249 -8.27 -23.56 2.79
C GLY A 249 -8.01 -23.10 4.23
N GLU A 250 -7.96 -21.79 4.49
CA GLU A 250 -7.83 -21.28 5.86
C GLU A 250 -9.07 -21.65 6.67
N ALA A 251 -8.88 -22.50 7.68
CA ALA A 251 -9.91 -22.73 8.68
C ALA A 251 -10.18 -21.42 9.43
N THR A 252 -11.31 -20.76 9.13
CA THR A 252 -11.73 -19.49 9.75
C THR A 252 -12.20 -19.70 11.20
N ARG A 253 -11.31 -20.23 12.06
CA ARG A 253 -11.58 -20.77 13.40
C ARG A 253 -12.39 -19.84 14.31
N ASN A 254 -12.21 -18.52 14.15
CA ASN A 254 -12.83 -17.50 14.99
C ASN A 254 -13.95 -16.70 14.28
N LYS A 255 -14.32 -17.02 13.03
CA LYS A 255 -15.20 -16.21 12.14
C LYS A 255 -14.78 -14.73 11.94
N GLN A 256 -13.57 -14.36 12.36
CA GLN A 256 -13.13 -12.97 12.44
C GLN A 256 -12.85 -12.37 11.05
N THR A 257 -13.31 -11.14 10.85
CA THR A 257 -13.06 -10.33 9.66
C THR A 257 -11.87 -9.42 9.89
N ARG A 258 -10.95 -9.33 8.93
CA ARG A 258 -9.84 -8.37 8.99
C ARG A 258 -10.30 -6.93 8.74
N THR A 259 -9.54 -5.97 9.26
CA THR A 259 -9.53 -4.56 8.85
C THR A 259 -8.63 -4.36 7.63
N LEU A 260 -8.70 -3.18 6.99
CA LEU A 260 -7.85 -2.86 5.83
C LEU A 260 -6.36 -3.01 6.17
N GLU A 261 -5.93 -2.55 7.35
CA GLU A 261 -4.55 -2.65 7.83
C GLU A 261 -4.07 -4.09 7.99
N GLU A 262 -4.90 -4.97 8.57
CA GLU A 262 -4.60 -6.40 8.68
C GLU A 262 -4.58 -7.08 7.31
N CYS A 263 -5.48 -6.71 6.38
CA CYS A 263 -5.43 -7.19 5.00
C CYS A 263 -4.14 -6.79 4.27
N LEU A 264 -3.72 -5.51 4.34
CA LEU A 264 -2.50 -5.06 3.66
C LEU A 264 -1.24 -5.69 4.26
N LYS A 265 -1.20 -5.82 5.59
CA LYS A 265 -0.12 -6.53 6.27
C LYS A 265 -0.06 -8.00 5.84
N ASP A 266 -1.17 -8.73 5.91
CA ASP A 266 -1.14 -10.18 5.70
C ASP A 266 -1.00 -10.59 4.23
N TYR A 267 -1.49 -9.77 3.27
CA TYR A 267 -1.36 -10.05 1.83
C TYR A 267 -0.11 -9.45 1.18
N PHE A 268 0.38 -8.29 1.66
CA PHE A 268 1.48 -7.56 1.01
C PHE A 268 2.70 -7.36 1.92
N ASN A 269 2.69 -7.89 3.14
CA ASN A 269 3.70 -7.65 4.17
C ASN A 269 4.00 -6.16 4.40
N PHE A 270 2.96 -5.33 4.30
CA PHE A 270 3.07 -3.92 4.65
C PHE A 270 3.31 -3.77 6.16
N PRO A 271 4.17 -2.85 6.61
CA PRO A 271 4.19 -2.42 8.01
C PRO A 271 2.81 -1.87 8.46
N PRO A 272 2.61 -1.58 9.76
CA PRO A 272 1.46 -0.79 10.23
C PRO A 272 1.57 0.66 9.73
N ILE A 273 1.29 0.84 8.44
CA ILE A 273 1.38 2.10 7.68
C ILE A 273 0.23 3.04 8.03
N LEU A 274 -0.90 2.48 8.49
CA LEU A 274 -2.18 3.19 8.57
C LEU A 274 -2.46 3.69 9.99
N ASN A 275 -2.16 2.88 11.01
CA ASN A 275 -2.64 3.02 12.39
C ASN A 275 -4.14 3.37 12.45
N ILE A 276 -4.95 2.90 11.48
CA ILE A 276 -6.34 3.38 11.30
C ILE A 276 -7.19 3.08 12.53
N GLN A 277 -6.91 1.98 13.21
CA GLN A 277 -7.55 1.60 14.48
C GLN A 277 -7.34 2.63 15.60
N GLU A 278 -6.18 3.31 15.67
CA GLU A 278 -5.93 4.40 16.63
C GLU A 278 -6.63 5.71 16.25
N THR A 279 -7.09 5.85 15.00
CA THR A 279 -7.68 7.10 14.52
C THR A 279 -9.09 7.36 15.04
N ILE A 280 -9.71 6.37 15.69
CA ILE A 280 -11.08 6.39 16.24
C ILE A 280 -11.15 7.16 17.59
N LYS A 281 -10.24 8.13 17.83
CA LYS A 281 -10.53 9.28 18.71
C LYS A 281 -11.34 10.30 17.92
N LEU A 282 -12.62 9.95 17.75
CA LEU A 282 -13.63 10.55 16.87
C LEU A 282 -13.48 12.08 16.76
N ASP A 283 -13.48 12.79 17.89
CA ASP A 283 -13.37 14.25 18.02
C ASP A 283 -12.26 14.89 17.16
N ARG A 284 -11.14 14.20 16.96
CA ARG A 284 -9.98 14.73 16.22
C ARG A 284 -10.32 15.00 14.75
N TRP A 285 -11.23 14.22 14.18
CA TRP A 285 -11.68 14.35 12.79
C TRP A 285 -12.78 15.40 12.61
N SER A 286 -13.32 15.97 13.70
CA SER A 286 -14.26 17.10 13.66
C SER A 286 -13.57 18.46 13.77
N LYS A 287 -12.31 18.51 14.20
CA LYS A 287 -11.56 19.77 14.30
C LYS A 287 -11.15 20.28 12.91
N ARG A 288 -11.16 21.60 12.73
CA ARG A 288 -10.73 22.29 11.52
C ARG A 288 -9.81 23.48 11.87
N PRO A 289 -8.82 23.84 11.03
CA PRO A 289 -8.41 23.16 9.80
C PRO A 289 -7.88 21.74 10.07
N LEU A 290 -8.08 20.83 9.10
CA LEU A 290 -7.59 19.45 9.21
C LEU A 290 -6.07 19.44 9.02
N SER A 291 -5.33 18.77 9.90
CA SER A 291 -3.85 18.77 9.83
C SER A 291 -3.31 17.81 8.76
N GLU A 292 -2.11 18.09 8.26
CA GLU A 292 -1.46 17.29 7.21
C GLU A 292 -1.33 15.80 7.58
N LYS A 293 -1.01 15.48 8.84
CA LYS A 293 -1.00 14.08 9.33
C LYS A 293 -2.38 13.41 9.21
N LEU A 294 -3.46 14.14 9.47
CA LEU A 294 -4.81 13.60 9.36
C LEU A 294 -5.23 13.44 7.89
N LYS A 295 -4.90 14.41 7.03
CA LYS A 295 -5.12 14.29 5.57
C LYS A 295 -4.36 13.11 4.98
N PHE A 296 -3.08 12.93 5.34
CA PHE A 296 -2.27 11.77 4.95
C PHE A 296 -2.92 10.44 5.38
N GLN A 297 -3.27 10.30 6.66
CA GLN A 297 -3.98 9.10 7.14
C GLN A 297 -5.34 8.85 6.46
N ALA A 298 -6.02 9.91 6.03
CA ALA A 298 -7.25 9.80 5.25
C ALA A 298 -6.97 9.38 3.78
N ALA A 299 -5.93 9.92 3.12
CA ALA A 299 -5.55 9.50 1.78
C ALA A 299 -5.20 8.01 1.71
N GLN A 300 -4.43 7.54 2.68
CA GLN A 300 -4.00 6.14 2.81
C GLN A 300 -5.18 5.16 2.96
N SER A 301 -6.34 5.58 3.51
CA SER A 301 -7.49 4.67 3.67
C SER A 301 -8.17 4.30 2.36
N ALA A 302 -7.99 5.11 1.30
CA ALA A 302 -8.48 4.84 -0.04
C ALA A 302 -7.39 4.34 -1.01
N ALA A 303 -6.15 4.84 -0.90
CA ALA A 303 -5.07 4.60 -1.86
C ALA A 303 -4.88 3.10 -2.19
N PHE A 304 -4.83 2.25 -1.17
CA PHE A 304 -4.53 0.82 -1.34
C PHE A 304 -5.75 -0.07 -1.70
N LEU A 305 -6.96 0.49 -1.81
CA LEU A 305 -8.18 -0.30 -2.03
C LEU A 305 -8.17 -1.02 -3.38
N ILE A 306 -7.75 -0.35 -4.46
CA ILE A 306 -7.73 -0.93 -5.82
C ILE A 306 -6.69 -2.07 -5.89
N LEU A 307 -5.50 -1.88 -5.29
CA LEU A 307 -4.48 -2.93 -5.14
C LEU A 307 -5.05 -4.16 -4.41
N LEU A 308 -5.67 -3.95 -3.24
CA LEU A 308 -6.24 -5.04 -2.44
C LEU A 308 -7.36 -5.77 -3.20
N LYS A 309 -8.24 -5.05 -3.91
CA LYS A 309 -9.24 -5.66 -4.78
C LYS A 309 -8.61 -6.49 -5.89
N ASN A 310 -7.56 -6.01 -6.57
CA ASN A 310 -6.91 -6.76 -7.65
C ASN A 310 -6.29 -8.06 -7.12
N HIS A 311 -5.63 -8.03 -5.97
CA HIS A 311 -5.07 -9.22 -5.32
C HIS A 311 -6.16 -10.22 -4.90
N LEU A 312 -7.24 -9.75 -4.26
CA LEU A 312 -8.35 -10.61 -3.84
C LEU A 312 -9.11 -11.22 -5.02
N GLU A 313 -9.38 -10.44 -6.07
CA GLU A 313 -10.00 -10.92 -7.31
C GLU A 313 -9.15 -12.00 -7.99
N ASN A 314 -7.81 -11.85 -7.97
CA ASN A 314 -6.87 -12.87 -8.47
C ASN A 314 -6.86 -14.16 -7.63
N ILE A 315 -7.07 -14.10 -6.31
CA ILE A 315 -7.24 -15.32 -5.50
C ILE A 315 -8.58 -15.99 -5.85
N LEU A 316 -9.67 -15.23 -5.89
CA LEU A 316 -11.02 -15.75 -6.12
C LEU A 316 -11.17 -16.39 -7.51
N LEU A 317 -10.58 -15.78 -8.54
CA LEU A 317 -10.60 -16.25 -9.92
C LEU A 317 -9.39 -17.12 -10.31
N LYS A 318 -8.56 -17.56 -9.35
CA LYS A 318 -7.33 -18.33 -9.63
C LYS A 318 -7.57 -19.54 -10.54
N ASP A 319 -8.61 -20.32 -10.26
CA ASP A 319 -8.93 -21.54 -11.02
C ASP A 319 -9.36 -21.21 -12.46
N PHE A 320 -10.05 -20.08 -12.65
CA PHE A 320 -10.42 -19.54 -13.97
C PHE A 320 -9.17 -19.12 -14.74
N TYR A 321 -8.27 -18.35 -14.12
CA TYR A 321 -7.04 -17.91 -14.79
C TYR A 321 -6.09 -19.06 -15.11
N GLN A 322 -6.04 -20.11 -14.28
CA GLN A 322 -5.32 -21.34 -14.60
C GLN A 322 -5.94 -22.05 -15.82
N CYS A 323 -7.25 -22.26 -15.83
CA CYS A 323 -7.97 -22.89 -16.94
C CYS A 323 -7.78 -22.12 -18.27
N VAL A 324 -7.84 -20.78 -18.24
CA VAL A 324 -7.53 -19.91 -19.40
C VAL A 324 -6.09 -20.08 -19.87
N THR A 325 -5.13 -20.19 -18.94
CA THR A 325 -3.70 -20.41 -19.26
C THR A 325 -3.48 -21.77 -19.90
N ASP A 326 -4.05 -22.83 -19.33
CA ASP A 326 -3.96 -24.20 -19.82
C ASP A 326 -4.60 -24.33 -21.20
N TYR A 327 -5.77 -23.70 -21.41
CA TYR A 327 -6.45 -23.66 -22.70
C TYR A 327 -5.62 -22.92 -23.77
N ALA A 328 -5.07 -21.74 -23.44
CA ALA A 328 -4.25 -20.94 -24.36
C ALA A 328 -2.98 -21.67 -24.83
N TYR A 329 -2.38 -22.50 -23.96
CA TYR A 329 -1.18 -23.29 -24.29
C TYR A 329 -1.46 -24.72 -24.77
N SER A 330 -2.72 -25.18 -24.74
CA SER A 330 -3.14 -26.55 -25.10
C SER A 330 -2.71 -27.03 -26.50
N LEU A 331 -2.42 -26.10 -27.40
CA LEU A 331 -2.00 -26.37 -28.79
C LEU A 331 -0.48 -26.31 -29.00
N GLN A 332 0.33 -25.81 -28.06
CA GLN A 332 1.79 -25.68 -28.23
C GLN A 332 2.51 -27.01 -28.44
N GLN A 333 1.98 -28.10 -27.89
CA GLN A 333 2.53 -29.45 -28.01
C GLN A 333 1.83 -30.30 -29.09
N CYS A 334 0.95 -29.72 -29.90
CA CYS A 334 0.23 -30.42 -30.96
C CYS A 334 1.03 -30.41 -32.27
N SER A 335 0.87 -31.45 -33.10
CA SER A 335 1.46 -31.44 -34.45
C SER A 335 0.76 -30.40 -35.33
N ALA A 336 1.47 -29.87 -36.33
CA ALA A 336 0.90 -28.94 -37.30
C ALA A 336 -0.30 -29.52 -38.10
N ILE A 337 -0.45 -30.85 -38.13
CA ILE A 337 -1.56 -31.55 -38.78
C ILE A 337 -2.79 -31.64 -37.85
N ASP A 338 -2.59 -31.56 -36.53
CA ASP A 338 -3.65 -31.75 -35.52
C ASP A 338 -4.17 -30.43 -34.94
N VAL A 339 -3.38 -29.35 -35.01
CA VAL A 339 -3.82 -27.99 -34.62
C VAL A 339 -5.11 -27.57 -35.34
N PRO A 340 -5.26 -27.70 -36.68
CA PRO A 340 -6.52 -27.35 -37.36
C PRO A 340 -7.70 -28.21 -36.89
N LYS A 341 -7.47 -29.51 -36.63
CA LYS A 341 -8.50 -30.44 -36.16
C LYS A 341 -9.02 -30.07 -34.78
N LYS A 342 -8.15 -29.62 -33.88
CA LYS A 342 -8.53 -29.16 -32.54
C LYS A 342 -9.20 -27.78 -32.55
N ILE A 343 -8.80 -26.87 -33.42
CA ILE A 343 -9.41 -25.53 -33.54
C ILE A 343 -10.81 -25.62 -34.16
N LEU A 344 -11.01 -26.50 -35.15
CA LEU A 344 -12.30 -26.71 -35.84
C LEU A 344 -13.22 -27.71 -35.12
N ASN A 345 -12.91 -28.09 -33.88
CA ASN A 345 -13.75 -28.98 -33.09
C ASN A 345 -14.60 -28.17 -32.12
N ASP A 346 -15.87 -27.92 -32.47
CA ASP A 346 -16.81 -27.12 -31.68
C ASP A 346 -17.22 -27.74 -30.33
N THR A 347 -16.78 -28.96 -30.01
CA THR A 347 -17.00 -29.54 -28.67
C THR A 347 -16.15 -28.83 -27.62
N VAL A 348 -16.73 -28.58 -26.45
CA VAL A 348 -16.01 -28.10 -25.26
C VAL A 348 -14.81 -29.02 -25.00
N CYS A 349 -13.59 -28.48 -25.06
CA CYS A 349 -12.38 -29.28 -24.85
C CYS A 349 -12.22 -29.66 -23.37
N ASP A 350 -11.64 -30.82 -23.09
CA ASP A 350 -11.47 -31.45 -21.77
C ASP A 350 -11.02 -30.49 -20.66
N ILE A 351 -10.17 -29.50 -20.99
CA ILE A 351 -9.66 -28.46 -20.08
C ILE A 351 -10.79 -27.58 -19.53
N LEU A 352 -11.78 -27.26 -20.37
CA LEU A 352 -12.97 -26.48 -20.03
C LEU A 352 -14.03 -27.38 -19.37
N GLU A 353 -14.18 -28.64 -19.78
CA GLU A 353 -15.12 -29.58 -19.14
C GLU A 353 -14.72 -29.90 -17.69
N ASN A 354 -13.42 -30.00 -17.41
CA ASN A 354 -12.89 -30.26 -16.07
C ASN A 354 -12.76 -28.99 -15.20
N MET A 355 -13.23 -27.84 -15.69
CA MET A 355 -13.13 -26.56 -15.00
C MET A 355 -14.00 -26.50 -13.73
N LYS A 356 -13.36 -26.65 -12.57
CA LYS A 356 -14.04 -26.57 -11.26
C LYS A 356 -14.03 -25.13 -10.74
N LEU A 357 -15.08 -24.37 -11.05
CA LEU A 357 -15.40 -23.14 -10.33
C LEU A 357 -15.79 -23.48 -8.89
N SER A 358 -14.88 -23.16 -7.95
CA SER A 358 -15.00 -23.44 -6.50
C SER A 358 -15.35 -22.21 -5.66
#